data_AF-A0A960FDJ2-F1
#
_entry.id   AF-A0A960FDJ2-F1
#
_cell.length_a   1.000
_cell.length_b   1.000
_cell.length_c   1.000
_cell.angle_alpha   90.00
_cell.angle_beta   90.00
_cell.angle_gamma   90.00
#
_symmetry.space_group_name_H-M   'P 1'
#
loop_
_entity.id
_entity.type
_entity.pdbx_description
1 polymer ?
#
loop_
_entity_poly.entity_id
_entity_poly.type
_entity_poly.pdbx_seq_one_letter_code
_entity_poly.pdbx_strand_id
1 'polypeptide(L)'
;MRRTAWIFPAAALALTIVACGDDAPDNVGAPPESGASGGETDGGGEAVTVDRATLVAFSPLPEVVKPTAYEMTDEMVDLGRMLFYENRMSISQEISCNSCHLLDNYGVDGLQFSLGHEGIPVGRNSPTVYNAALHIAQFWDGRAADVEAQAKGPILAAGEMGMPNPEYVEDVLRSIPGYLPLFEAVFPDDADPVNYDNVATAIGAFERNLMTPGRWDAFLGGDDSALTNEEKTGLNLFISTGCTTCHSGSAMGGGLYSKLGVVKAYEGITDVGRFEVTGLDADKNVFKVPSLRNIAQTGPYLHNGELADLSEVVKIMAEYQLGKTLTDGEVASIVAFLGALTGDVPTDFIAVPELPENGPETPGPYEFEE
;
A
#
# COMPACT_ATOMS: atom_id res chain seq x y z
N MET A 1 -43.35 11.16 45.72
CA MET A 1 -42.32 11.89 44.94
C MET A 1 -42.97 12.38 43.65
N ARG A 2 -43.10 13.70 43.48
CA ARG A 2 -43.74 14.33 42.32
C ARG A 2 -42.81 14.26 41.11
N ARG A 3 -43.28 13.78 39.97
CA ARG A 3 -42.64 13.98 38.66
C ARG A 3 -43.62 14.69 37.75
N THR A 4 -43.22 15.88 37.34
CA THR A 4 -43.92 16.84 36.47
C THR A 4 -43.72 16.41 35.02
N ALA A 5 -44.82 16.19 34.30
CA ALA A 5 -44.84 15.97 32.86
C ALA A 5 -44.97 17.32 32.15
N TRP A 6 -44.11 17.56 31.16
CA TRP A 6 -44.20 18.73 30.27
C TRP A 6 -44.91 18.33 28.98
N ILE A 7 -46.03 18.99 28.71
CA ILE A 7 -46.81 18.91 27.47
C ILE A 7 -46.44 20.14 26.65
N PHE A 8 -45.91 19.96 25.45
CA PHE A 8 -45.76 21.04 24.46
C PHE A 8 -46.94 20.98 23.46
N PRO A 9 -47.56 22.13 23.10
CA PRO A 9 -48.70 22.15 22.20
C PRO A 9 -48.25 22.13 20.73
N ALA A 10 -48.97 21.36 19.93
CA ALA A 10 -48.90 21.37 18.48
C ALA A 10 -49.56 22.65 17.92
N ALA A 11 -48.85 23.38 17.06
CA ALA A 11 -49.41 24.43 16.24
C ALA A 11 -49.29 24.02 14.76
N ALA A 12 -50.43 23.74 14.15
CA ALA A 12 -50.59 23.56 12.71
C ALA A 12 -50.50 24.93 12.04
N LEU A 13 -49.68 25.05 10.99
CA LEU A 13 -49.66 26.21 10.11
C LEU A 13 -49.90 25.78 8.66
N ALA A 14 -50.79 26.50 8.01
CA ALA A 14 -51.44 26.17 6.77
C ALA A 14 -50.55 26.32 5.53
N LEU A 15 -50.83 25.44 4.55
CA LEU A 15 -50.35 25.46 3.17
C LEU A 15 -50.83 26.72 2.43
N THR A 16 -49.90 27.42 1.78
CA THR A 16 -50.18 28.32 0.65
C THR A 16 -49.22 27.99 -0.49
N ILE A 17 -49.78 27.59 -1.62
CA ILE A 17 -49.11 27.33 -2.90
C ILE A 17 -49.09 28.64 -3.69
N VAL A 18 -47.91 29.13 -4.08
CA VAL A 18 -47.69 29.93 -5.30
C VAL A 18 -46.29 29.61 -5.84
N ALA A 19 -46.22 29.38 -7.16
CA ALA A 19 -45.11 28.84 -7.91
C ALA A 19 -44.10 29.91 -8.41
N CYS A 20 -43.02 29.37 -8.99
CA CYS A 20 -42.00 29.94 -9.89
C CYS A 20 -40.71 30.50 -9.26
N GLY A 21 -39.59 29.89 -9.66
CA GLY A 21 -38.23 30.39 -9.49
C GLY A 21 -37.23 29.24 -9.44
N ASP A 22 -36.58 28.97 -10.58
CA ASP A 22 -35.38 28.13 -10.68
C ASP A 22 -34.32 28.58 -9.67
N ASP A 23 -33.69 27.63 -8.96
CA ASP A 23 -32.31 27.70 -8.45
C ASP A 23 -32.05 26.48 -7.53
N ALA A 24 -31.39 25.46 -8.09
CA ALA A 24 -30.75 24.38 -7.32
C ALA A 24 -29.26 24.72 -7.13
N PRO A 25 -28.69 24.59 -5.92
CA PRO A 25 -27.25 24.68 -5.76
C PRO A 25 -26.63 23.29 -5.97
N ASP A 26 -26.06 23.08 -7.15
CA ASP A 26 -25.03 22.07 -7.40
C ASP A 26 -23.72 22.52 -6.75
N ASN A 27 -23.10 21.68 -5.91
CA ASN A 27 -21.65 21.74 -5.69
C ASN A 27 -21.10 20.44 -5.09
N VAL A 28 -20.79 19.47 -5.96
CA VAL A 28 -19.74 18.47 -5.71
C VAL A 28 -18.93 18.45 -7.00
N GLY A 29 -17.76 19.09 -6.97
CA GLY A 29 -16.87 19.19 -8.12
C GLY A 29 -16.33 17.81 -8.49
N ALA A 30 -16.71 17.34 -9.68
CA ALA A 30 -16.03 16.25 -10.37
C ALA A 30 -14.57 16.65 -10.68
N PRO A 31 -13.62 15.69 -10.76
CA PRO A 31 -12.28 15.97 -11.25
C PRO A 31 -12.34 16.42 -12.72
N PRO A 32 -11.52 17.40 -13.14
CA PRO A 32 -11.61 17.90 -14.51
C PRO A 32 -11.12 16.86 -15.51
N GLU A 33 -11.96 16.60 -16.51
CA GLU A 33 -11.61 15.86 -17.71
C GLU A 33 -10.45 16.55 -18.46
N SER A 34 -9.51 15.74 -18.94
CA SER A 34 -8.36 16.13 -19.73
C SER A 34 -8.79 16.68 -21.10
N GLY A 35 -8.99 17.99 -21.17
CA GLY A 35 -9.06 18.74 -22.42
C GLY A 35 -7.68 18.92 -23.02
N ALA A 36 -7.33 18.10 -24.01
CA ALA A 36 -6.20 18.35 -24.89
C ALA A 36 -6.41 19.68 -25.63
N SER A 37 -5.60 20.70 -25.31
CA SER A 37 -5.35 21.83 -26.20
C SER A 37 -3.84 22.04 -26.27
N GLY A 38 -3.30 21.82 -27.47
CA GLY A 38 -1.89 21.94 -27.77
C GLY A 38 -1.40 23.36 -27.54
N GLY A 39 -0.44 23.48 -26.63
CA GLY A 39 0.50 24.58 -26.55
C GLY A 39 1.89 23.99 -26.59
N GLU A 40 2.42 23.74 -27.80
CA GLU A 40 3.84 23.55 -28.02
C GLU A 40 4.57 24.82 -27.58
N THR A 41 5.11 24.81 -26.37
CA THR A 41 6.31 25.56 -26.06
C THR A 41 7.49 24.60 -26.23
N ASP A 42 7.94 24.48 -27.48
CA ASP A 42 9.28 24.02 -27.83
C ASP A 42 10.29 25.01 -27.23
N GLY A 43 10.58 24.82 -25.95
CA GLY A 43 11.69 25.46 -25.27
C GLY A 43 12.93 24.63 -25.55
N GLY A 44 13.77 25.09 -26.49
CA GLY A 44 15.07 24.52 -26.82
C GLY A 44 16.07 24.53 -25.66
N GLY A 45 15.77 23.74 -24.62
CA GLY A 45 16.71 23.33 -23.59
C GLY A 45 17.57 22.20 -24.13
N GLU A 46 18.87 22.28 -23.85
CA GLU A 46 19.84 21.25 -24.21
C GLU A 46 19.38 19.88 -23.70
N ALA A 47 19.48 18.85 -24.55
CA ALA A 47 19.05 17.49 -24.18
C ALA A 47 19.81 17.01 -22.94
N VAL A 48 19.09 16.69 -21.87
CA VAL A 48 19.71 16.17 -20.64
C VAL A 48 20.08 14.71 -20.89
N THR A 49 21.35 14.40 -20.73
CA THR A 49 21.87 13.03 -20.87
C THR A 49 21.99 12.36 -19.51
N VAL A 50 21.71 11.06 -19.47
CA VAL A 50 21.92 10.19 -18.32
C VAL A 50 23.01 9.21 -18.70
N ASP A 51 24.09 9.17 -17.92
CA ASP A 51 25.13 8.17 -18.14
C ASP A 51 24.58 6.80 -17.78
N ARG A 52 24.37 5.95 -18.79
CA ARG A 52 23.83 4.60 -18.62
C ARG A 52 24.68 3.73 -17.68
N ALA A 53 25.98 4.02 -17.53
CA ALA A 53 26.84 3.33 -16.57
C ALA A 53 26.42 3.59 -15.10
N THR A 54 25.72 4.68 -14.82
CA THR A 54 25.19 4.99 -13.48
C THR A 54 23.91 4.22 -13.16
N LEU A 55 23.24 3.64 -14.17
CA LEU A 55 21.99 2.89 -14.00
C LEU A 55 22.19 1.45 -13.52
N VAL A 56 23.44 0.99 -13.37
CA VAL A 56 23.77 -0.36 -12.88
C VAL A 56 23.25 -0.64 -11.47
N ALA A 57 22.90 0.40 -10.71
CA ALA A 57 22.27 0.28 -9.40
C ALA A 57 20.79 -0.09 -9.49
N PHE A 58 20.18 -0.08 -10.67
CA PHE A 58 18.76 -0.30 -10.88
C PHE A 58 18.51 -1.46 -11.82
N SER A 59 17.28 -1.96 -11.82
CA SER A 59 16.81 -2.95 -12.78
C SER A 59 15.32 -2.76 -13.03
N PRO A 60 14.80 -3.11 -14.22
CA PRO A 60 13.36 -3.13 -14.45
C PRO A 60 12.66 -4.06 -13.45
N LEU A 61 11.35 -3.88 -13.26
CA LEU A 61 10.54 -4.88 -12.58
C LEU A 61 10.50 -6.17 -13.39
N PRO A 62 10.54 -7.34 -12.72
CA PRO A 62 10.09 -8.56 -13.35
C PRO A 62 8.57 -8.49 -13.58
N GLU A 63 8.08 -9.28 -14.52
CA GLU A 63 6.64 -9.48 -14.70
C GLU A 63 5.98 -10.05 -13.44
N VAL A 64 6.69 -10.96 -12.76
CA VAL A 64 6.21 -11.65 -11.55
C VAL A 64 7.39 -12.09 -10.68
N VAL A 65 7.22 -12.11 -9.35
CA VAL A 65 8.22 -12.64 -8.42
C VAL A 65 7.91 -14.10 -8.07
N LYS A 66 8.49 -15.04 -8.82
CA LYS A 66 8.21 -16.47 -8.60
C LYS A 66 8.74 -16.97 -7.24
N PRO A 67 7.91 -17.65 -6.44
CA PRO A 67 8.35 -18.28 -5.19
C PRO A 67 9.29 -19.45 -5.51
N THR A 68 10.18 -19.77 -4.57
CA THR A 68 11.07 -20.94 -4.68
C THR A 68 10.57 -22.15 -3.88
N ALA A 69 9.66 -21.92 -2.94
CA ALA A 69 9.15 -22.94 -2.02
C ALA A 69 8.02 -23.79 -2.62
N TYR A 70 7.30 -23.27 -3.63
CA TYR A 70 6.15 -23.92 -4.24
C TYR A 70 6.00 -23.50 -5.72
N GLU A 71 5.23 -24.27 -6.48
CA GLU A 71 4.80 -23.89 -7.83
C GLU A 71 3.56 -22.99 -7.75
N MET A 72 3.67 -21.79 -8.31
CA MET A 72 2.57 -20.83 -8.33
C MET A 72 1.75 -21.00 -9.61
N THR A 73 0.46 -21.31 -9.46
CA THR A 73 -0.50 -21.46 -10.57
C THR A 73 -1.46 -20.28 -10.65
N ASP A 74 -2.13 -20.11 -11.79
CA ASP A 74 -3.12 -19.04 -11.97
C ASP A 74 -4.32 -19.24 -11.02
N GLU A 75 -4.74 -20.48 -10.78
CA GLU A 75 -5.81 -20.80 -9.83
C GLU A 75 -5.43 -20.43 -8.39
N MET A 76 -4.14 -20.56 -8.02
CA MET A 76 -3.64 -20.12 -6.72
C MET A 76 -3.68 -18.60 -6.58
N VAL A 77 -3.32 -17.90 -7.66
CA VAL A 77 -3.37 -16.43 -7.74
C VAL A 77 -4.81 -15.94 -7.63
N ASP A 78 -5.76 -16.60 -8.31
CA ASP A 78 -7.18 -16.27 -8.22
C ASP A 78 -7.75 -16.53 -6.82
N LEU A 79 -7.42 -17.66 -6.19
CA LEU A 79 -7.80 -17.92 -4.80
C LEU A 79 -7.20 -16.86 -3.86
N GLY A 80 -5.93 -16.50 -4.06
CA GLY A 80 -5.28 -15.43 -3.31
C GLY A 80 -5.98 -14.09 -3.45
N ARG A 81 -6.41 -13.72 -4.66
CA ARG A 81 -7.19 -12.51 -4.94
C ARG A 81 -8.52 -12.55 -4.19
N MET A 82 -9.24 -13.68 -4.20
CA MET A 82 -10.48 -13.83 -3.43
C MET A 82 -10.24 -13.59 -1.94
N LEU A 83 -9.21 -14.20 -1.38
CA LEU A 83 -8.86 -14.05 0.04
C LEU A 83 -8.40 -12.63 0.40
N PHE A 84 -7.73 -11.92 -0.51
CA PHE A 84 -7.34 -10.52 -0.32
C PHE A 84 -8.55 -9.58 -0.14
N TYR A 85 -9.70 -9.93 -0.75
CA TYR A 85 -10.99 -9.23 -0.62
C TYR A 85 -11.93 -9.85 0.41
N GLU A 86 -11.52 -10.93 1.10
CA GLU A 86 -12.41 -11.69 1.97
C GLU A 86 -12.56 -11.03 3.34
N ASN A 87 -13.68 -10.33 3.54
CA ASN A 87 -13.96 -9.68 4.82
C ASN A 87 -14.25 -10.69 5.94
N ARG A 88 -14.74 -11.90 5.64
CA ARG A 88 -15.09 -12.90 6.67
C ARG A 88 -13.88 -13.45 7.43
N MET A 89 -12.65 -13.09 7.02
CA MET A 89 -11.43 -13.32 7.78
C MET A 89 -11.14 -12.21 8.82
N SER A 90 -12.02 -11.23 9.00
CA SER A 90 -11.98 -10.31 10.15
C SER A 90 -13.09 -10.61 11.15
N ILE A 91 -12.84 -10.28 12.42
CA ILE A 91 -13.76 -10.53 13.53
C ILE A 91 -15.09 -9.76 13.35
N SER A 92 -15.05 -8.57 12.74
CA SER A 92 -16.23 -7.77 12.39
C SER A 92 -16.91 -8.21 11.08
N GLN A 93 -16.21 -8.98 10.24
CA GLN A 93 -16.56 -9.24 8.85
C GLN A 93 -16.73 -7.98 7.97
N GLU A 94 -16.07 -6.87 8.34
CA GLU A 94 -16.11 -5.59 7.61
C GLU A 94 -14.75 -5.21 6.99
N ILE A 95 -13.68 -5.93 7.33
CA ILE A 95 -12.29 -5.61 6.92
C ILE A 95 -11.67 -6.77 6.16
N SER A 96 -11.01 -6.45 5.06
CA SER A 96 -10.10 -7.34 4.33
C SER A 96 -8.75 -6.67 4.13
N CYS A 97 -7.80 -7.34 3.48
CA CYS A 97 -6.52 -6.74 3.11
C CYS A 97 -6.74 -5.46 2.28
N ASN A 98 -7.73 -5.50 1.37
CA ASN A 98 -8.08 -4.36 0.53
C ASN A 98 -8.64 -3.15 1.31
N SER A 99 -9.08 -3.29 2.56
CA SER A 99 -9.58 -2.14 3.35
C SER A 99 -8.48 -1.12 3.68
N CYS A 100 -7.26 -1.59 3.92
CA CYS A 100 -6.09 -0.75 4.23
C CYS A 100 -5.14 -0.64 3.02
N HIS A 101 -5.14 -1.66 2.16
CA HIS A 101 -4.29 -1.76 0.97
C HIS A 101 -5.13 -1.72 -0.31
N LEU A 102 -5.87 -0.62 -0.50
CA LEU A 102 -6.79 -0.43 -1.63
C LEU A 102 -6.07 -0.60 -2.97
N LEU A 103 -6.33 -1.70 -3.67
CA LEU A 103 -5.61 -2.03 -4.91
C LEU A 103 -5.84 -1.00 -6.02
N ASP A 104 -7.04 -0.41 -6.09
CA ASP A 104 -7.39 0.66 -7.04
C ASP A 104 -6.81 2.04 -6.65
N ASN A 105 -6.20 2.15 -5.48
CA ASN A 105 -5.51 3.34 -4.98
C ASN A 105 -4.06 3.04 -4.62
N TYR A 106 -3.32 2.42 -5.54
CA TYR A 106 -1.89 2.12 -5.39
C TYR A 106 -1.55 1.32 -4.12
N GLY A 107 -2.47 0.51 -3.61
CA GLY A 107 -2.25 -0.42 -2.50
C GLY A 107 -2.20 0.26 -1.14
N VAL A 108 -2.78 1.46 -1.00
CA VAL A 108 -2.82 2.23 0.25
C VAL A 108 -4.19 2.90 0.46
N ASP A 109 -4.54 3.17 1.71
CA ASP A 109 -5.76 3.90 2.10
C ASP A 109 -5.61 5.43 2.11
N GLY A 110 -4.38 5.94 1.99
CA GLY A 110 -4.07 7.38 2.04
C GLY A 110 -4.20 8.01 3.43
N LEU A 111 -4.31 7.20 4.49
CA LEU A 111 -4.39 7.66 5.87
C LEU A 111 -3.01 7.70 6.53
N GLN A 112 -2.87 8.53 7.57
CA GLN A 112 -1.68 8.47 8.42
C GLN A 112 -1.55 7.08 9.08
N PHE A 113 -2.65 6.61 9.66
CA PHE A 113 -2.79 5.29 10.26
C PHE A 113 -4.12 4.69 9.81
N SER A 114 -4.07 3.47 9.29
CA SER A 114 -5.27 2.71 8.94
C SER A 114 -6.13 2.42 10.16
N LEU A 115 -7.42 2.19 9.95
CA LEU A 115 -8.37 1.87 11.01
C LEU A 115 -8.61 0.36 11.05
N GLY A 116 -8.42 -0.24 12.23
CA GLY A 116 -8.74 -1.65 12.47
C GLY A 116 -10.24 -1.91 12.64
N HIS A 117 -10.59 -3.15 13.00
CA HIS A 117 -11.98 -3.62 13.06
C HIS A 117 -12.87 -2.87 14.07
N GLU A 118 -12.27 -2.20 15.05
CA GLU A 118 -12.98 -1.35 16.03
C GLU A 118 -12.97 0.14 15.65
N GLY A 119 -12.47 0.49 14.47
CA GLY A 119 -12.23 1.88 14.06
C GLY A 119 -11.06 2.55 14.79
N ILE A 120 -10.22 1.77 15.48
CA ILE A 120 -9.05 2.27 16.21
C ILE A 120 -7.86 2.35 15.23
N PRO A 121 -7.11 3.48 15.20
CA PRO A 121 -5.92 3.60 14.38
C PRO A 121 -4.81 2.61 14.76
N VAL A 122 -4.17 2.01 13.76
CA VAL A 122 -2.98 1.17 13.93
C VAL A 122 -1.73 2.01 14.25
N GLY A 123 -0.63 1.36 14.65
CA GLY A 123 0.58 2.04 15.12
C GLY A 123 1.55 2.55 14.04
N ARG A 124 1.38 2.16 12.77
CA ARG A 124 2.26 2.54 11.65
C ARG A 124 1.45 2.82 10.39
N ASN A 125 1.98 3.67 9.53
CA ASN A 125 1.42 3.89 8.20
C ASN A 125 1.48 2.60 7.38
N SER A 126 0.40 2.29 6.65
CA SER A 126 0.27 1.10 5.82
C SER A 126 1.04 1.29 4.51
N PRO A 127 2.15 0.56 4.29
CA PRO A 127 2.90 0.67 3.04
C PRO A 127 2.09 0.05 1.88
N THR A 128 2.43 0.42 0.65
CA THR A 128 1.83 -0.21 -0.53
C THR A 128 2.15 -1.71 -0.62
N VAL A 129 1.15 -2.51 -1.04
CA VAL A 129 1.33 -3.93 -1.40
C VAL A 129 2.00 -4.11 -2.78
N TYR A 130 1.97 -3.10 -3.63
CA TYR A 130 2.58 -3.20 -4.97
C TYR A 130 4.09 -3.30 -4.88
N ASN A 131 4.64 -4.27 -5.63
CA ASN A 131 6.06 -4.58 -5.71
C ASN A 131 6.65 -5.13 -4.39
N ALA A 132 5.84 -5.37 -3.36
CA ALA A 132 6.31 -5.74 -2.02
C ALA A 132 7.01 -7.10 -1.97
N ALA A 133 6.67 -8.02 -2.88
CA ALA A 133 7.31 -9.32 -3.01
C ALA A 133 8.82 -9.25 -3.38
N LEU A 134 9.32 -8.10 -3.82
CA LEU A 134 10.75 -7.88 -4.10
C LEU A 134 11.57 -7.52 -2.85
N HIS A 135 10.92 -7.19 -1.74
CA HIS A 135 11.61 -6.77 -0.53
C HIS A 135 12.34 -7.95 0.15
N ILE A 136 13.44 -7.65 0.86
CA ILE A 136 14.18 -8.65 1.64
C ILE A 136 13.42 -9.16 2.87
N ALA A 137 12.38 -8.44 3.27
CA ALA A 137 11.49 -8.69 4.39
C ALA A 137 10.26 -7.77 4.28
N GLN A 138 9.20 -8.08 5.01
CA GLN A 138 7.98 -7.28 5.07
C GLN A 138 7.84 -6.51 6.39
N PHE A 139 6.89 -5.57 6.41
CA PHE A 139 6.73 -4.53 7.44
C PHE A 139 7.90 -3.55 7.55
N TRP A 140 7.68 -2.44 8.28
CA TRP A 140 8.68 -1.40 8.52
C TRP A 140 9.88 -1.90 9.35
N ASP A 141 9.68 -2.84 10.26
CA ASP A 141 10.70 -3.43 11.13
C ASP A 141 11.37 -4.67 10.52
N GLY A 142 10.80 -5.22 9.45
CA GLY A 142 11.30 -6.42 8.79
C GLY A 142 11.03 -7.72 9.55
N ARG A 143 9.95 -7.81 10.32
CA ARG A 143 9.67 -8.99 11.16
C ARG A 143 9.20 -10.23 10.40
N ALA A 144 8.71 -10.07 9.17
CA ALA A 144 8.28 -11.19 8.30
C ALA A 144 9.24 -11.34 7.12
N ALA A 145 9.56 -12.59 6.76
CA ALA A 145 10.59 -12.88 5.75
C ALA A 145 10.12 -12.57 4.31
N ASP A 146 8.84 -12.80 4.02
CA ASP A 146 8.22 -12.68 2.71
C ASP A 146 6.72 -12.34 2.84
N VAL A 147 6.03 -12.24 1.71
CA VAL A 147 4.62 -11.84 1.64
C VAL A 147 3.70 -12.91 2.23
N GLU A 148 4.04 -14.20 2.08
CA GLU A 148 3.32 -15.30 2.70
C GLU A 148 3.39 -15.23 4.23
N ALA A 149 4.58 -15.04 4.79
CA ALA A 149 4.71 -14.87 6.24
C ALA A 149 4.02 -13.58 6.74
N GLN A 150 3.99 -12.53 5.93
CA GLN A 150 3.35 -11.26 6.26
C GLN A 150 1.83 -11.39 6.36
N ALA A 151 1.19 -12.09 5.40
CA ALA A 151 -0.26 -12.21 5.30
C ALA A 151 -0.93 -12.79 6.56
N LYS A 152 -0.19 -13.58 7.34
CA LYS A 152 -0.66 -14.14 8.61
C LYS A 152 -0.81 -13.09 9.73
N GLY A 153 0.03 -12.08 9.74
CA GLY A 153 0.06 -11.10 10.85
C GLY A 153 -1.26 -10.32 11.00
N PRO A 154 -1.72 -9.63 9.94
CA PRO A 154 -2.91 -8.77 10.01
C PRO A 154 -4.19 -9.47 10.43
N ILE A 155 -4.39 -10.71 9.98
CA ILE A 155 -5.60 -11.50 10.24
C ILE A 155 -5.80 -11.67 11.76
N LEU A 156 -4.71 -11.94 12.51
CA LEU A 156 -4.76 -12.19 13.96
C LEU A 156 -4.48 -10.95 14.81
N ALA A 157 -3.97 -9.87 14.22
CA ALA A 157 -3.64 -8.67 14.95
C ALA A 157 -4.92 -8.00 15.48
N ALA A 158 -5.04 -7.89 16.81
CA ALA A 158 -6.21 -7.35 17.50
C ALA A 158 -6.57 -5.92 17.05
N GLY A 159 -5.57 -5.11 16.71
CA GLY A 159 -5.79 -3.75 16.20
C GLY A 159 -6.05 -3.67 14.69
N GLU A 160 -6.09 -4.81 13.98
CA GLU A 160 -6.29 -4.90 12.54
C GLU A 160 -7.56 -5.71 12.23
N MET A 161 -7.44 -6.99 11.84
CA MET A 161 -8.59 -7.84 11.52
C MET A 161 -9.13 -8.63 12.73
N GLY A 162 -8.32 -8.84 13.76
CA GLY A 162 -8.76 -9.26 15.10
C GLY A 162 -9.21 -10.70 15.28
N MET A 163 -8.90 -11.62 14.36
CA MET A 163 -9.31 -13.03 14.53
C MET A 163 -8.59 -13.69 15.73
N PRO A 164 -9.29 -14.52 16.51
CA PRO A 164 -8.78 -15.03 17.78
C PRO A 164 -7.62 -16.03 17.63
N ASN A 165 -7.61 -16.83 16.56
CA ASN A 165 -6.57 -17.82 16.25
C ASN A 165 -6.70 -18.32 14.79
N PRO A 166 -5.66 -18.97 14.25
CA PRO A 166 -5.69 -19.61 12.92
C PRO A 166 -6.87 -20.55 12.72
N GLU A 167 -7.16 -21.41 13.69
CA GLU A 167 -8.18 -22.46 13.59
C GLU A 167 -9.57 -21.86 13.34
N TYR A 168 -9.88 -20.71 13.95
CA TYR A 168 -11.14 -20.02 13.72
C TYR A 168 -11.24 -19.45 12.30
N VAL A 169 -10.14 -18.98 11.71
CA VAL A 169 -10.10 -18.55 10.30
C VAL A 169 -10.37 -19.73 9.38
N GLU A 170 -9.74 -20.88 9.67
CA GLU A 170 -9.94 -22.12 8.92
C GLU A 170 -11.40 -22.61 9.00
N ASP A 171 -11.99 -22.61 10.19
CA ASP A 171 -13.39 -22.99 10.41
C ASP A 171 -14.35 -22.09 9.63
N VAL A 172 -14.13 -20.77 9.62
CA VAL A 172 -14.91 -19.83 8.80
C VAL A 172 -14.81 -20.20 7.33
N LEU A 173 -13.61 -20.38 6.78
CA LEU A 173 -13.41 -20.70 5.36
C LEU A 173 -14.01 -22.07 4.99
N ARG A 174 -13.89 -23.08 5.85
CA ARG A 174 -14.50 -24.42 5.65
C ARG A 174 -16.02 -24.38 5.66
N SER A 175 -16.61 -23.48 6.45
CA SER A 175 -18.06 -23.35 6.53
C SER A 175 -18.68 -22.80 5.24
N ILE A 176 -17.88 -22.16 4.38
CA ILE A 176 -18.27 -21.55 3.11
C ILE A 176 -18.11 -22.61 1.99
N PRO A 177 -19.20 -23.18 1.43
CA PRO A 177 -19.12 -24.34 0.56
C PRO A 177 -18.28 -24.15 -0.71
N GLY A 178 -18.15 -22.91 -1.19
CA GLY A 178 -17.37 -22.63 -2.40
C GLY A 178 -15.86 -22.54 -2.20
N TYR A 179 -15.34 -22.43 -0.98
CA TYR A 179 -13.88 -22.37 -0.78
C TYR A 179 -13.21 -23.75 -0.85
N LEU A 180 -13.81 -24.80 -0.25
CA LEU A 180 -13.18 -26.12 -0.20
C LEU A 180 -12.73 -26.64 -1.59
N PRO A 181 -13.56 -26.60 -2.65
CA PRO A 181 -13.14 -27.04 -3.99
C PRO A 181 -12.00 -26.20 -4.58
N LEU A 182 -11.92 -24.90 -4.24
CA LEU A 182 -10.84 -24.03 -4.71
C LEU A 182 -9.52 -24.37 -4.03
N PHE A 183 -9.55 -24.62 -2.71
CA PHE A 183 -8.37 -25.06 -1.97
C PHE A 183 -7.92 -26.47 -2.41
N GLU A 184 -8.83 -27.42 -2.63
CA GLU A 184 -8.49 -28.75 -3.17
C GLU A 184 -7.85 -28.69 -4.56
N ALA A 185 -8.29 -27.78 -5.42
CA ALA A 185 -7.72 -27.60 -6.75
C ALA A 185 -6.29 -27.03 -6.71
N VAL A 186 -6.03 -26.12 -5.76
CA VAL A 186 -4.74 -25.42 -5.63
C VAL A 186 -3.72 -26.21 -4.79
N PHE A 187 -4.19 -27.00 -3.82
CA PHE A 187 -3.36 -27.78 -2.89
C PHE A 187 -3.74 -29.27 -2.92
N PRO A 188 -3.64 -29.97 -4.07
CA PRO A 188 -4.20 -31.32 -4.25
C PRO A 188 -3.48 -32.42 -3.44
N ASP A 189 -2.24 -32.16 -3.03
CA ASP A 189 -1.43 -33.10 -2.24
C ASP A 189 -1.55 -32.86 -0.72
N ASP A 190 -2.27 -31.82 -0.31
CA ASP A 190 -2.54 -31.55 1.10
C ASP A 190 -3.80 -32.31 1.54
N ALA A 191 -3.67 -33.12 2.59
CA ALA A 191 -4.81 -33.88 3.13
C ALA A 191 -5.82 -32.96 3.82
N ASP A 192 -5.41 -31.73 4.15
CA ASP A 192 -6.24 -30.74 4.81
C ASP A 192 -6.05 -29.34 4.18
N PRO A 193 -6.55 -29.12 2.95
CA PRO A 193 -6.11 -28.01 2.12
C PRO A 193 -6.60 -26.64 2.59
N VAL A 194 -7.70 -26.57 3.35
CA VAL A 194 -8.20 -25.32 3.96
C VAL A 194 -7.53 -25.10 5.31
N ASN A 195 -6.24 -24.80 5.28
CA ASN A 195 -5.45 -24.47 6.47
C ASN A 195 -4.81 -23.08 6.36
N TYR A 196 -4.37 -22.54 7.49
CA TYR A 196 -3.88 -21.17 7.58
C TYR A 196 -2.57 -20.91 6.82
N ASP A 197 -1.73 -21.93 6.66
CA ASP A 197 -0.52 -21.85 5.85
C ASP A 197 -0.87 -21.72 4.35
N ASN A 198 -1.87 -22.46 3.89
CA ASN A 198 -2.37 -22.40 2.52
C ASN A 198 -3.12 -21.08 2.22
N VAL A 199 -3.85 -20.52 3.20
CA VAL A 199 -4.42 -19.16 3.11
C VAL A 199 -3.32 -18.13 2.84
N ALA A 200 -2.27 -18.15 3.65
CA ALA A 200 -1.14 -17.25 3.51
C ALA A 200 -0.37 -17.45 2.18
N THR A 201 -0.21 -18.70 1.76
CA THR A 201 0.44 -19.06 0.48
C THR A 201 -0.35 -18.54 -0.72
N ALA A 202 -1.68 -18.69 -0.70
CA ALA A 202 -2.55 -18.18 -1.77
C ALA A 202 -2.51 -16.65 -1.83
N ILE A 203 -2.66 -15.94 -0.70
CA ILE A 203 -2.55 -14.47 -0.64
C ILE A 203 -1.18 -14.02 -1.17
N GLY A 204 -0.10 -14.64 -0.71
CA GLY A 204 1.25 -14.30 -1.19
C GLY A 204 1.44 -14.57 -2.68
N ALA A 205 0.83 -15.62 -3.25
CA ALA A 205 0.83 -15.86 -4.69
C ALA A 205 0.17 -14.71 -5.47
N PHE A 206 -0.95 -14.18 -4.97
CA PHE A 206 -1.58 -12.99 -5.55
C PHE A 206 -0.68 -11.76 -5.43
N GLU A 207 -0.12 -11.48 -4.26
CA GLU A 207 0.76 -10.32 -4.02
C GLU A 207 2.04 -10.35 -4.87
N ARG A 208 2.56 -11.54 -5.19
CA ARG A 208 3.73 -11.72 -6.09
C ARG A 208 3.49 -11.26 -7.52
N ASN A 209 2.23 -11.11 -7.92
CA ASN A 209 1.82 -10.61 -9.23
C ASN A 209 1.43 -9.12 -9.20
N LEU A 210 1.37 -8.48 -8.03
CA LEU A 210 1.10 -7.04 -7.88
C LEU A 210 2.31 -6.20 -8.29
N MET A 211 2.70 -6.28 -9.56
CA MET A 211 3.77 -5.51 -10.16
C MET A 211 3.21 -4.33 -10.94
N THR A 212 3.83 -3.16 -10.79
CA THR A 212 3.43 -1.93 -11.50
C THR A 212 4.62 -1.43 -12.33
N PRO A 213 4.97 -2.10 -13.45
CA PRO A 213 5.93 -1.54 -14.39
C PRO A 213 5.40 -0.23 -14.97
N GLY A 214 6.30 0.69 -15.31
CA GLY A 214 5.93 1.97 -15.89
C GLY A 214 7.02 2.56 -16.76
N ARG A 215 6.94 3.87 -16.98
CA ARG A 215 7.89 4.61 -17.83
C ARG A 215 9.34 4.53 -17.32
N TRP A 216 9.55 4.38 -16.01
CA TRP A 216 10.88 4.10 -15.46
C TRP A 216 11.46 2.78 -15.97
N ASP A 217 10.67 1.72 -16.03
CA ASP A 217 11.10 0.41 -16.52
C ASP A 217 11.37 0.45 -18.04
N ALA A 218 10.56 1.17 -18.81
CA ALA A 218 10.81 1.44 -20.22
C ALA A 218 12.14 2.19 -20.44
N PHE A 219 12.40 3.21 -19.61
CA PHE A 219 13.67 3.94 -19.65
C PHE A 219 14.87 3.04 -19.36
N LEU A 220 14.79 2.21 -18.31
CA LEU A 220 15.82 1.21 -18.00
C LEU A 220 16.00 0.20 -19.14
N GLY A 221 14.91 -0.15 -19.84
CA GLY A 221 14.90 -1.02 -21.03
C GLY A 221 15.51 -0.40 -22.30
N GLY A 222 15.88 0.89 -22.28
CA GLY A 222 16.57 1.57 -23.38
C GLY A 222 15.79 2.68 -24.06
N ASP A 223 14.53 2.92 -23.68
CA ASP A 223 13.75 4.03 -24.21
C ASP A 223 14.12 5.35 -23.51
N ASP A 224 15.13 6.04 -24.05
CA ASP A 224 15.55 7.36 -23.55
C ASP A 224 14.42 8.41 -23.58
N SER A 225 13.39 8.23 -24.40
CA SER A 225 12.27 9.18 -24.51
C SER A 225 11.20 8.98 -23.43
N ALA A 226 11.24 7.85 -22.72
CA ALA A 226 10.30 7.54 -21.65
C ALA A 226 10.40 8.51 -20.45
N LEU A 227 11.52 9.22 -20.29
CA LEU A 227 11.70 10.29 -19.30
C LEU A 227 11.89 11.66 -19.95
N THR A 228 11.29 12.68 -19.33
CA THR A 228 11.48 14.09 -19.70
C THR A 228 12.88 14.58 -19.29
N ASN A 229 13.31 15.74 -19.81
CA ASN A 229 14.59 16.34 -19.40
C ASN A 229 14.62 16.73 -17.90
N GLU A 230 13.48 17.12 -17.34
CA GLU A 230 13.36 17.42 -15.91
C GLU A 230 13.52 16.16 -15.05
N GLU A 231 12.84 15.07 -15.42
CA GLU A 231 12.96 13.76 -14.77
C GLU A 231 14.40 13.21 -14.86
N LYS A 232 15.07 13.38 -16.01
CA LYS A 232 16.49 13.00 -16.18
C LYS A 232 17.42 13.85 -15.30
N THR A 233 17.13 15.13 -15.15
CA THR A 233 17.87 16.02 -14.22
C THR A 233 17.69 15.53 -12.79
N GLY A 234 16.45 15.19 -12.40
CA GLY A 234 16.12 14.58 -11.12
C GLY A 234 16.84 13.27 -10.85
N LEU A 235 16.89 12.37 -11.84
CA LEU A 235 17.62 11.11 -11.75
C LEU A 235 19.12 11.32 -11.52
N ASN A 236 19.75 12.21 -12.31
CA ASN A 236 21.16 12.55 -12.14
C ASN A 236 21.45 13.15 -10.76
N LEU A 237 20.55 14.00 -10.24
CA LEU A 237 20.63 14.53 -8.89
C LEU A 237 20.44 13.44 -7.83
N PHE A 238 19.47 12.54 -7.99
CA PHE A 238 19.21 11.44 -7.07
C PHE A 238 20.45 10.53 -6.92
N ILE A 239 21.08 10.19 -8.05
CA ILE A 239 22.31 9.38 -8.08
C ILE A 239 23.47 10.14 -7.45
N SER A 240 23.77 11.37 -7.90
CA SER A 240 24.93 12.14 -7.43
C SER A 240 24.78 12.62 -5.98
N THR A 241 23.55 12.78 -5.49
CA THR A 241 23.25 13.04 -4.08
C THR A 241 23.58 11.82 -3.22
N GLY A 242 23.51 10.60 -3.76
CA GLY A 242 23.87 9.35 -3.08
C GLY A 242 22.68 8.57 -2.56
N CYS A 243 21.46 8.91 -2.98
CA CYS A 243 20.23 8.22 -2.57
C CYS A 243 20.25 6.72 -2.93
N THR A 244 20.97 6.37 -4.00
CA THR A 244 21.16 4.99 -4.48
C THR A 244 21.90 4.07 -3.51
N THR A 245 22.57 4.63 -2.49
CA THR A 245 23.18 3.85 -1.42
C THR A 245 22.14 3.00 -0.68
N CYS A 246 20.91 3.51 -0.55
CA CYS A 246 19.80 2.83 0.12
C CYS A 246 18.68 2.42 -0.85
N HIS A 247 18.43 3.26 -1.85
CA HIS A 247 17.31 3.09 -2.79
C HIS A 247 17.80 2.63 -4.15
N SER A 248 17.94 1.31 -4.29
CA SER A 248 18.48 0.63 -5.47
C SER A 248 17.72 -0.67 -5.77
N GLY A 249 18.14 -1.38 -6.81
CA GLY A 249 17.49 -2.61 -7.30
C GLY A 249 16.16 -2.33 -8.00
N SER A 250 15.44 -3.41 -8.31
CA SER A 250 14.16 -3.30 -9.02
C SER A 250 13.11 -2.52 -8.22
N ALA A 251 13.04 -2.67 -6.90
CA ALA A 251 12.09 -1.97 -6.05
C ALA A 251 12.53 -0.55 -5.62
N MET A 252 13.68 -0.05 -6.09
CA MET A 252 14.17 1.28 -5.69
C MET A 252 14.26 1.45 -4.15
N GLY A 253 14.64 0.40 -3.43
CA GLY A 253 14.46 0.28 -1.99
C GLY A 253 14.06 -1.14 -1.59
N GLY A 254 13.67 -1.35 -0.34
CA GLY A 254 13.26 -2.66 0.17
C GLY A 254 14.37 -3.71 0.29
N GLY A 255 15.61 -3.36 -0.09
CA GLY A 255 16.76 -4.28 -0.17
C GLY A 255 17.65 -4.32 1.07
N LEU A 256 17.45 -3.42 2.03
CA LEU A 256 18.26 -3.33 3.25
C LEU A 256 17.53 -2.65 4.41
N TYR A 257 18.11 -2.77 5.60
CA TYR A 257 17.74 -2.01 6.78
C TYR A 257 18.69 -0.84 6.98
N SER A 258 18.16 0.32 7.33
CA SER A 258 18.96 1.50 7.62
C SER A 258 18.39 2.29 8.80
N LYS A 259 19.27 2.97 9.52
CA LYS A 259 18.88 3.86 10.60
C LYS A 259 18.21 5.11 10.02
N LEU A 260 17.10 5.56 10.60
CA LEU A 260 16.59 6.90 10.33
C LEU A 260 17.45 7.92 11.09
N GLY A 261 18.17 8.75 10.34
CA GLY A 261 19.19 9.67 10.86
C GLY A 261 20.59 9.06 10.92
N VAL A 262 21.09 8.49 9.81
CA VAL A 262 22.45 7.91 9.71
C VAL A 262 23.54 8.96 9.93
N VAL A 263 23.39 10.14 9.33
CA VAL A 263 24.42 11.20 9.36
C VAL A 263 24.10 12.24 10.44
N LYS A 264 22.83 12.67 10.51
CA LYS A 264 22.33 13.54 11.56
C LYS A 264 21.24 12.80 12.31
N ALA A 265 21.24 12.88 13.64
CA ALA A 265 20.19 12.24 14.45
C ALA A 265 18.81 12.82 14.09
N TYR A 266 17.87 11.94 13.76
CA TYR A 266 16.47 12.30 13.56
C TYR A 266 15.79 12.25 14.93
N GLU A 267 15.49 13.42 15.49
CA GLU A 267 14.97 13.57 16.85
C GLU A 267 13.47 13.23 16.90
N GLY A 268 12.97 12.92 18.10
CA GLY A 268 11.53 12.70 18.31
C GLY A 268 10.98 11.35 17.86
N ILE A 269 11.83 10.42 17.42
CA ILE A 269 11.41 9.06 17.08
C ILE A 269 10.96 8.31 18.34
N THR A 270 9.69 7.93 18.38
CA THR A 270 9.10 7.07 19.43
C THR A 270 9.06 5.61 19.01
N ASP A 271 8.87 5.34 17.72
CA ASP A 271 8.92 4.01 17.13
C ASP A 271 10.38 3.54 17.02
N VAL A 272 10.75 2.55 17.83
CA VAL A 272 12.13 2.05 17.88
C VAL A 272 12.46 1.11 16.72
N GLY A 273 11.50 0.83 15.84
CA GLY A 273 11.67 0.08 14.60
C GLY A 273 12.11 -1.36 14.83
N ARG A 274 13.13 -1.79 14.10
CA ARG A 274 13.68 -3.15 14.12
C ARG A 274 14.12 -3.63 15.51
N PHE A 275 14.42 -2.72 16.43
CA PHE A 275 14.68 -3.08 17.84
C PHE A 275 13.55 -3.91 18.46
N GLU A 276 12.28 -3.67 18.09
CA GLU A 276 11.14 -4.45 18.60
C GLU A 276 11.24 -5.94 18.23
N VAL A 277 11.95 -6.24 17.14
CA VAL A 277 12.14 -7.60 16.62
C VAL A 277 13.40 -8.24 17.21
N THR A 278 14.50 -7.49 17.29
CA THR A 278 15.83 -8.06 17.59
C THR A 278 16.26 -7.89 19.04
N GLY A 279 15.75 -6.87 19.74
CA GLY A 279 16.18 -6.46 21.07
C GLY A 279 17.61 -5.89 21.13
N LEU A 280 18.26 -5.67 19.99
CA LEU A 280 19.64 -5.17 19.91
C LEU A 280 19.65 -3.65 19.88
N ASP A 281 20.30 -2.98 20.83
CA ASP A 281 20.39 -1.51 20.87
C ASP A 281 20.90 -0.86 19.57
N ALA A 282 21.71 -1.58 18.79
CA ALA A 282 22.19 -1.13 17.49
C ALA A 282 21.07 -0.97 16.43
N ASP A 283 19.96 -1.69 16.61
CA ASP A 283 18.79 -1.67 15.72
C ASP A 283 17.72 -0.64 16.15
N LYS A 284 18.01 0.20 17.16
CA LYS A 284 17.11 1.30 17.52
C LYS A 284 17.01 2.31 16.39
N ASN A 285 15.77 2.62 16.02
CA ASN A 285 15.40 3.53 14.92
C ASN A 285 15.89 3.02 13.57
N VAL A 286 16.15 1.71 13.45
CA VAL A 286 16.46 1.05 12.18
C VAL A 286 15.18 0.54 11.56
N PHE A 287 14.97 0.84 10.28
CA PHE A 287 13.80 0.43 9.52
C PHE A 287 14.24 -0.23 8.23
N LYS A 288 13.39 -1.10 7.68
CA LYS A 288 13.51 -1.52 6.29
C LYS A 288 13.36 -0.28 5.42
N VAL A 289 14.33 -0.04 4.54
CA VAL A 289 14.26 1.08 3.60
C VAL A 289 13.04 0.85 2.70
N PRO A 290 12.07 1.78 2.63
CA PRO A 290 10.88 1.57 1.81
C PRO A 290 11.23 1.59 0.31
N SER A 291 10.43 0.87 -0.49
CA SER A 291 10.42 1.03 -1.94
C SER A 291 10.01 2.45 -2.29
N LEU A 292 10.59 3.02 -3.36
CA LEU A 292 10.17 4.32 -3.90
C LEU A 292 9.25 4.17 -5.12
N ARG A 293 8.91 2.94 -5.53
CA ARG A 293 7.90 2.76 -6.59
C ARG A 293 6.56 3.25 -6.13
N ASN A 294 5.85 3.95 -7.02
CA ASN A 294 4.58 4.60 -6.75
C ASN A 294 4.60 5.64 -5.62
N ILE A 295 5.77 6.12 -5.17
CA ILE A 295 5.85 7.01 -4.00
C ILE A 295 5.02 8.29 -4.16
N ALA A 296 4.84 8.81 -5.37
CA ALA A 296 4.00 9.98 -5.62
C ALA A 296 2.50 9.76 -5.32
N GLN A 297 2.07 8.51 -5.13
CA GLN A 297 0.69 8.09 -4.90
C GLN A 297 0.44 7.54 -3.49
N THR A 298 1.49 7.34 -2.69
CA THR A 298 1.42 6.60 -1.42
C THR A 298 1.70 7.47 -0.21
N GLY A 299 1.34 8.75 -0.28
CA GLY A 299 1.35 9.61 0.90
C GLY A 299 0.24 9.20 1.90
N PRO A 300 0.34 9.63 3.17
CA PRO A 300 1.47 10.35 3.76
C PRO A 300 2.68 9.45 4.01
N TYR A 301 3.84 10.04 4.30
CA TYR A 301 5.14 9.39 4.21
C TYR A 301 5.77 9.07 5.57
N LEU A 302 6.80 8.20 5.53
CA LEU A 302 7.50 7.60 6.66
C LEU A 302 6.66 6.55 7.41
N HIS A 303 7.28 5.85 8.34
CA HIS A 303 6.65 4.78 9.14
C HIS A 303 5.45 5.26 9.96
N ASN A 304 5.37 6.56 10.25
CA ASN A 304 4.33 7.19 11.06
C ASN A 304 3.39 8.10 10.26
N GLY A 305 3.54 8.19 8.93
CA GLY A 305 2.70 9.03 8.07
C GLY A 305 2.70 10.52 8.44
N GLU A 306 3.75 11.03 9.08
CA GLU A 306 3.76 12.41 9.62
C GLU A 306 3.89 13.48 8.53
N LEU A 307 4.48 13.15 7.38
CA LEU A 307 4.72 14.10 6.30
C LEU A 307 3.74 13.89 5.15
N ALA A 308 3.05 14.95 4.74
CA ALA A 308 2.15 14.92 3.59
C ALA A 308 2.82 15.36 2.27
N ASP A 309 3.92 16.12 2.33
CA ASP A 309 4.60 16.65 1.15
C ASP A 309 5.87 15.84 0.81
N LEU A 310 5.92 15.30 -0.40
CA LEU A 310 7.06 14.53 -0.88
C LEU A 310 8.34 15.40 -0.97
N SER A 311 8.19 16.70 -1.22
CA SER A 311 9.31 17.64 -1.26
C SER A 311 9.97 17.76 0.11
N GLU A 312 9.18 17.74 1.18
CA GLU A 312 9.68 17.75 2.55
C GLU A 312 10.42 16.45 2.87
N VAL A 313 9.87 15.29 2.45
CA VAL A 313 10.54 14.00 2.57
C VAL A 313 11.92 14.00 1.90
N VAL A 314 12.01 14.51 0.67
CA VAL A 314 13.29 14.59 -0.06
C VAL A 314 14.29 15.46 0.70
N LYS A 315 13.86 16.62 1.23
CA LYS A 315 14.71 17.52 2.03
C LYS A 315 15.23 16.82 3.28
N ILE A 316 14.36 16.19 4.07
CA ILE A 316 14.78 15.53 5.31
C ILE A 316 15.67 14.32 5.02
N MET A 317 15.43 13.56 3.95
CA MET A 317 16.27 12.41 3.61
C MET A 317 17.66 12.85 3.18
N ALA A 318 17.77 13.92 2.38
CA ALA A 318 19.07 14.49 2.02
C ALA A 318 19.83 14.99 3.26
N GLU A 319 19.15 15.68 4.18
CA GLU A 319 19.79 16.23 5.38
C GLU A 319 20.21 15.15 6.38
N TYR A 320 19.26 14.31 6.80
CA TYR A 320 19.47 13.39 7.91
C TYR A 320 20.21 12.11 7.52
N GLN A 321 20.00 11.62 6.29
CA GLN A 321 20.65 10.41 5.81
C GLN A 321 21.97 10.67 5.09
N LEU A 322 22.14 11.85 4.48
CA LEU A 322 23.30 12.13 3.61
C LEU A 322 24.08 13.39 4.03
N GLY A 323 23.60 14.18 5.00
CA GLY A 323 24.26 15.42 5.44
C GLY A 323 24.29 16.50 4.35
N LYS A 324 23.35 16.45 3.40
CA LYS A 324 23.27 17.35 2.25
C LYS A 324 22.07 18.28 2.38
N THR A 325 22.27 19.54 2.03
CA THR A 325 21.19 20.51 1.89
C THR A 325 20.93 20.70 0.40
N LEU A 326 19.72 20.38 -0.05
CA LEU A 326 19.28 20.58 -1.42
C LEU A 326 18.54 21.92 -1.53
N THR A 327 18.75 22.62 -2.64
CA THR A 327 17.95 23.77 -3.04
C THR A 327 16.54 23.34 -3.44
N ASP A 328 15.58 24.26 -3.42
CA ASP A 328 14.20 23.94 -3.83
C ASP A 328 14.11 23.46 -5.29
N GLY A 329 14.98 23.95 -6.18
CA GLY A 329 15.05 23.49 -7.57
C GLY A 329 15.59 22.07 -7.71
N GLU A 330 16.59 21.70 -6.89
CA GLU A 330 17.11 20.32 -6.85
C GLU A 330 16.06 19.35 -6.27
N VAL A 331 15.35 19.79 -5.22
CA VAL A 331 14.23 19.01 -4.63
C VAL A 331 13.13 18.80 -5.67
N ALA A 332 12.69 19.86 -6.35
CA ALA A 332 11.67 19.76 -7.40
C ALA A 332 12.08 18.79 -8.51
N SER A 333 13.35 18.85 -8.95
CA SER A 333 13.88 17.93 -9.96
C SER A 333 13.84 16.47 -9.47
N ILE A 334 14.26 16.20 -8.23
CA ILE A 334 14.20 14.84 -7.65
C ILE A 334 12.74 14.39 -7.53
N VAL A 335 11.83 15.24 -7.07
CA VAL A 335 10.39 14.92 -6.99
C VAL A 335 9.82 14.60 -8.37
N ALA A 336 10.21 15.32 -9.42
CA ALA A 336 9.81 15.00 -10.79
C ALA A 336 10.26 13.59 -11.20
N PHE A 337 11.52 13.22 -10.89
CA PHE A 337 11.99 11.85 -11.10
C PHE A 337 11.20 10.82 -10.30
N LEU A 338 10.93 11.07 -9.01
CA LEU A 338 10.13 10.17 -8.17
C LEU A 338 8.72 9.98 -8.74
N GLY A 339 8.13 11.01 -9.36
CA GLY A 339 6.86 10.91 -10.08
C GLY A 339 6.91 9.89 -11.23
N ALA A 340 8.04 9.81 -11.95
CA ALA A 340 8.24 8.84 -13.03
C ALA A 340 8.37 7.38 -12.56
N LEU A 341 8.48 7.14 -11.24
CA LEU A 341 8.44 5.80 -10.63
C LEU A 341 7.02 5.28 -10.41
N THR A 342 5.99 6.05 -10.78
CA THR A 342 4.60 5.60 -10.79
C THR A 342 4.39 4.65 -11.97
N GLY A 343 4.02 3.41 -11.67
CA GLY A 343 3.64 2.41 -12.66
C GLY A 343 2.14 2.34 -12.86
N ASP A 344 1.74 1.57 -13.87
CA ASP A 344 0.32 1.37 -14.16
C ASP A 344 -0.27 0.32 -13.22
N VAL A 345 -1.45 0.62 -12.64
CA VAL A 345 -2.22 -0.34 -11.84
C VAL A 345 -2.93 -1.31 -12.79
N PRO A 346 -2.78 -2.64 -12.63
CA PRO A 346 -3.37 -3.62 -13.53
C PRO A 346 -4.86 -3.84 -13.23
N THR A 347 -5.72 -2.91 -13.65
CA THR A 347 -7.15 -2.85 -13.25
C THR A 347 -7.93 -4.15 -13.47
N ASP A 348 -7.69 -4.85 -14.57
CA ASP A 348 -8.38 -6.11 -14.86
C ASP A 348 -7.93 -7.24 -13.91
N PHE A 349 -6.65 -7.25 -13.55
CA PHE A 349 -6.07 -8.24 -12.63
C PHE A 349 -6.56 -8.04 -11.19
N ILE A 350 -6.73 -6.80 -10.77
CA ILE A 350 -7.20 -6.44 -9.42
C ILE A 350 -8.72 -6.31 -9.30
N ALA A 351 -9.47 -6.66 -10.34
CA ALA A 351 -10.93 -6.55 -10.29
C ALA A 351 -11.48 -7.33 -9.08
N VAL A 352 -12.46 -6.74 -8.38
CA VAL A 352 -13.09 -7.38 -7.23
C VAL A 352 -13.68 -8.74 -7.67
N PRO A 353 -13.25 -9.87 -7.07
CA PRO A 353 -13.74 -11.17 -7.45
C PRO A 353 -15.15 -11.41 -6.91
N GLU A 354 -15.88 -12.34 -7.54
CA GLU A 354 -17.09 -12.91 -6.96
C GLU A 354 -16.67 -13.84 -5.80
N LEU A 355 -17.05 -13.48 -4.57
CA LEU A 355 -16.77 -14.31 -3.39
C LEU A 355 -17.87 -15.36 -3.22
N PRO A 356 -17.54 -16.57 -2.71
CA PRO A 356 -18.55 -17.61 -2.52
C PRO A 356 -19.55 -17.22 -1.42
N GLU A 357 -20.82 -17.58 -1.63
CA GLU A 357 -21.88 -17.31 -0.64
C GLU A 357 -21.69 -18.09 0.66
N ASN A 358 -22.21 -17.53 1.76
CA ASN A 358 -22.23 -18.20 3.06
C ASN A 358 -22.96 -19.55 3.00
N GLY A 359 -22.43 -20.53 3.73
CA GLY A 359 -23.14 -21.76 4.03
C GLY A 359 -24.10 -21.60 5.22
N PRO A 360 -24.91 -22.63 5.53
CA PRO A 360 -25.82 -22.62 6.68
C PRO A 360 -25.13 -22.48 8.04
N GLU A 361 -23.87 -22.94 8.13
CA GLU A 361 -23.07 -22.93 9.36
C GLU A 361 -22.01 -21.82 9.35
N THR A 362 -22.00 -20.94 8.33
CA THR A 362 -21.03 -19.84 8.30
C THR A 362 -21.35 -18.86 9.42
N PRO A 363 -20.41 -18.62 10.35
CA PRO A 363 -20.66 -17.71 11.46
C PRO A 363 -20.85 -16.29 10.93
N GLY A 364 -21.72 -15.53 11.60
CA GLY A 364 -21.78 -14.08 11.41
C GLY A 364 -20.59 -13.37 12.07
N PRO A 365 -20.58 -12.02 12.06
CA PRO A 365 -19.64 -11.23 12.85
C PRO A 365 -19.57 -11.71 14.29
N TYR A 366 -18.37 -11.78 14.84
CA TYR A 366 -18.17 -12.24 16.21
C TYR A 366 -18.79 -11.23 17.17
N GLU A 367 -19.82 -11.65 17.91
CA GLU A 367 -20.40 -10.84 18.97
C GLU A 367 -19.53 -10.99 20.23
N PHE A 368 -18.85 -9.92 20.64
CA PHE A 368 -18.23 -9.86 21.96
C PHE A 368 -19.35 -9.86 23.01
N GLU A 369 -19.39 -10.86 23.90
CA GLU A 369 -20.26 -10.78 25.08
C GLU A 369 -19.82 -9.55 25.91
N GLU A 370 -20.70 -8.56 26.05
CA GLU A 370 -20.48 -7.29 26.78
C GLU A 370 -20.04 -7.44 28.24
#